data_AF-A0A537LX71-F1
#
_entry.id   AF-A0A537LX71-F1
#
_cell.length_a   1.000
_cell.length_b   1.000
_cell.length_c   1.000
_cell.angle_alpha   90.00
_cell.angle_beta   90.00
_cell.angle_gamma   90.00
#
_symmetry.space_group_name_H-M   'P 1'
#
loop_
_entity.id
_entity.type
_entity.pdbx_description
1 polymer ?
#
loop_
_entity_poly.entity_id
_entity_poly.type
_entity_poly.pdbx_seq_one_letter_code
_entity_poly.pdbx_strand_id
1 'polypeptide(L)'
;MATLPLEPCVPQLPHVAVALMLLEDFRSGAAVDRDRLRRLFEKETGASDASGAWSMRQPYEALELAQVLFLLEPDCPLLGGMNAETLASLERFTAALPVQSYRSQGQVALQQFSTPLPLAWLAGLAAGATAADLVLEPSAGNGMLAWPAARARSRLMLNEIDGDRLASLADAFPEADISSHDAELVDDLLAVDRRPSLIVMNPPFARSYGRGEDRYAAAR
;
A
#
# COMPACT_ATOMS: atom_id res chain seq x y z
N MET A 1 -18.63 34.54 -22.40
CA MET A 1 -17.69 33.72 -21.59
C MET A 1 -18.36 32.38 -21.39
N ALA A 2 -17.90 31.34 -22.09
CA ALA A 2 -18.41 29.99 -21.91
C ALA A 2 -17.82 29.42 -20.61
N THR A 3 -18.69 29.14 -19.63
CA THR A 3 -18.35 28.33 -18.47
C THR A 3 -18.09 26.91 -18.94
N LEU A 4 -16.83 26.47 -18.82
CA LEU A 4 -16.49 25.06 -18.97
C LEU A 4 -17.29 24.25 -17.93
N PRO A 5 -17.86 23.08 -18.30
CA PRO A 5 -18.48 22.21 -17.33
C PRO A 5 -17.41 21.76 -16.33
N LEU A 6 -17.72 21.89 -15.03
CA LEU A 6 -16.97 21.23 -13.96
C LEU A 6 -16.95 19.74 -14.31
N GLU A 7 -15.76 19.17 -14.50
CA GLU A 7 -15.63 17.73 -14.65
C GLU A 7 -16.33 17.06 -13.45
N PRO A 8 -17.15 16.02 -13.68
CA PRO A 8 -17.78 15.31 -12.58
C PRO A 8 -16.68 14.78 -11.68
N CYS A 9 -16.63 15.27 -10.43
CA CYS A 9 -15.79 14.72 -9.39
C CYS A 9 -16.14 13.23 -9.27
N VAL A 10 -15.28 12.36 -9.80
CA VAL A 10 -15.41 10.92 -9.59
C VAL A 10 -15.40 10.75 -8.07
N PRO A 11 -16.45 10.18 -7.45
CA PRO A 11 -16.50 10.08 -6.01
C PRO A 11 -15.30 9.27 -5.56
N GLN A 12 -14.44 9.90 -4.75
CA GLN A 12 -13.26 9.28 -4.17
C GLN A 12 -13.72 8.05 -3.38
N LEU A 13 -13.03 6.92 -3.55
CA LEU A 13 -13.41 5.69 -2.85
C LEU A 13 -13.32 5.93 -1.32
N PRO A 14 -14.27 5.41 -0.52
CA PRO A 14 -14.34 5.71 0.92
C PRO A 14 -13.04 5.47 1.68
N HIS A 15 -12.27 4.44 1.32
CA HIS A 15 -10.99 4.15 1.97
C HIS A 15 -9.92 5.20 1.69
N VAL A 16 -9.91 5.80 0.51
CA VAL A 16 -8.97 6.88 0.19
C VAL A 16 -9.32 8.14 0.99
N ALA A 17 -10.60 8.52 1.03
CA ALA A 17 -11.04 9.66 1.83
C ALA A 17 -10.69 9.47 3.32
N VAL A 18 -10.93 8.27 3.86
CA VAL A 18 -10.53 7.92 5.24
C VAL A 18 -9.02 7.93 5.42
N ALA A 19 -8.23 7.49 4.43
CA ALA A 19 -6.76 7.54 4.49
C ALA A 19 -6.25 8.98 4.63
N LEU A 20 -6.84 9.94 3.92
CA LEU A 20 -6.50 11.35 4.05
C LEU A 20 -6.85 11.91 5.44
N MET A 21 -7.97 11.49 6.04
CA MET A 21 -8.30 11.87 7.42
C MET A 21 -7.31 11.28 8.44
N LEU A 22 -6.87 10.03 8.23
CA LEU A 22 -5.86 9.38 9.06
C LEU A 22 -4.48 10.02 8.90
N LEU A 23 -4.15 10.51 7.71
CA LEU A 23 -2.93 11.28 7.48
C LEU A 23 -2.89 12.55 8.33
N GLU A 24 -4.02 13.26 8.47
CA GLU A 24 -4.13 14.39 9.41
C GLU A 24 -3.97 13.96 10.87
N ASP A 25 -4.48 12.78 11.24
CA ASP A 25 -4.26 12.22 12.57
C ASP A 25 -2.75 11.96 12.81
N PHE A 26 -2.03 11.44 11.82
CA PHE A 26 -0.57 11.25 11.91
C PHE A 26 0.20 12.58 12.01
N ARG A 27 -0.14 13.57 11.17
CA ARG A 27 0.47 14.92 11.20
C ARG A 27 0.32 15.61 12.54
N SER A 28 -0.83 15.42 13.19
CA SER A 28 -1.14 16.01 14.50
C SER A 28 -0.65 15.16 15.70
N GLY A 29 -0.13 13.96 15.45
CA GLY A 29 0.25 13.01 16.50
C GLY A 29 -0.95 12.44 17.27
N ALA A 30 -2.15 12.49 16.70
CA ALA A 30 -3.34 11.93 17.30
C ALA A 30 -3.26 10.39 17.35
N ALA A 31 -3.77 9.81 18.42
CA ALA A 31 -3.84 8.36 18.56
C ALA A 31 -4.83 7.78 17.53
N VAL A 32 -4.37 6.78 16.78
CA VAL A 32 -5.21 6.00 15.87
C VAL A 32 -5.41 4.63 16.50
N ASP A 33 -6.65 4.30 16.86
CA ASP A 33 -7.05 3.00 17.36
C ASP A 33 -8.14 2.38 16.46
N ARG A 34 -8.52 1.14 16.75
CA ARG A 34 -9.54 0.42 15.97
C ARG A 34 -10.89 1.16 15.96
N ASP A 35 -11.24 1.82 17.06
CA ASP A 35 -12.50 2.54 17.16
C ASP A 35 -12.49 3.82 16.31
N ARG A 36 -11.34 4.49 16.22
CA ARG A 36 -11.12 5.63 15.31
C ARG A 36 -11.30 5.19 13.86
N LEU A 37 -10.66 4.08 13.45
CA LEU A 37 -10.83 3.52 12.10
C LEU A 37 -12.30 3.28 11.77
N ARG A 38 -13.03 2.58 12.64
CA ARG A 38 -14.46 2.32 12.48
C ARG A 38 -15.26 3.61 12.35
N ARG A 39 -15.09 4.56 13.27
CA ARG A 39 -15.87 5.81 13.27
C ARG A 39 -15.65 6.64 12.00
N LEU A 40 -14.41 6.72 11.52
CA LEU A 40 -14.12 7.44 10.28
C LEU A 40 -14.83 6.78 9.09
N PHE A 41 -14.81 5.45 9.01
CA PHE A 41 -15.44 4.72 7.92
C PHE A 41 -16.98 4.77 7.99
N GLU A 42 -17.58 4.67 9.17
CA GLU A 42 -19.03 4.85 9.36
C GLU A 42 -19.47 6.26 8.97
N LYS A 43 -18.68 7.26 9.30
CA LYS A 43 -18.94 8.66 8.93
C LYS A 43 -18.86 8.85 7.41
N GLU A 44 -17.84 8.28 6.77
CA GLU A 44 -17.62 8.44 5.33
C GLU A 44 -18.68 7.69 4.50
N THR A 45 -19.04 6.48 4.92
CA THR A 45 -20.01 5.64 4.19
C THR A 45 -21.47 5.88 4.58
N GLY A 46 -21.73 6.49 5.74
CA GLY A 46 -23.06 6.61 6.33
C GLY A 46 -23.65 5.27 6.81
N ALA A 47 -22.88 4.18 6.76
CA ALA A 47 -23.32 2.84 7.13
C ALA A 47 -22.54 2.32 8.34
N SER A 48 -23.24 1.67 9.28
CA SER A 48 -22.60 1.04 10.45
C SER A 48 -21.87 -0.25 10.07
N ASP A 49 -20.86 -0.64 10.86
CA ASP A 49 -20.16 -1.94 10.74
C ASP A 49 -21.10 -3.16 10.83
N ALA A 50 -22.27 -3.02 11.47
CA ALA A 50 -23.30 -4.04 11.58
C ALA A 50 -24.18 -4.19 10.33
N SER A 51 -24.11 -3.25 9.39
CA SER A 51 -24.96 -3.26 8.18
C SER A 51 -24.53 -4.27 7.11
N GLY A 52 -23.28 -4.74 7.18
CA GLY A 52 -22.67 -5.58 6.15
C GLY A 52 -22.29 -4.82 4.87
N ALA A 53 -22.50 -3.50 4.80
CA ALA A 53 -22.13 -2.67 3.65
C ALA A 53 -20.61 -2.56 3.44
N TRP A 54 -19.85 -2.76 4.52
CA TRP A 54 -18.40 -2.77 4.52
C TRP A 54 -17.89 -3.69 5.64
N SER A 55 -16.61 -4.05 5.58
CA SER A 55 -15.95 -4.83 6.63
C SER A 55 -14.73 -4.10 7.18
N MET A 56 -14.30 -4.42 8.40
CA MET A 56 -13.11 -3.82 9.02
C MET A 56 -11.85 -3.90 8.15
N ARG A 57 -11.80 -4.75 7.11
CA ARG A 57 -10.74 -4.74 6.11
C ARG A 57 -10.54 -3.35 5.49
N GLN A 58 -11.60 -2.71 4.99
CA GLN A 58 -11.48 -1.45 4.26
C GLN A 58 -10.89 -0.30 5.10
N PRO A 59 -11.27 -0.11 6.38
CA PRO A 59 -10.56 0.80 7.28
C PRO A 59 -9.08 0.45 7.51
N TYR A 60 -8.69 -0.82 7.51
CA TYR A 60 -7.27 -1.20 7.59
C TYR A 60 -6.52 -0.92 6.29
N GLU A 61 -7.15 -1.12 5.11
CA GLU A 61 -6.57 -0.69 3.82
C GLU A 61 -6.36 0.83 3.80
N ALA A 62 -7.32 1.60 4.30
CA ALA A 62 -7.18 3.05 4.48
C ALA A 62 -6.01 3.41 5.42
N LEU A 63 -5.84 2.66 6.50
CA LEU A 63 -4.72 2.84 7.43
C LEU A 63 -3.36 2.55 6.76
N GLU A 64 -3.28 1.54 5.91
CA GLU A 64 -2.05 1.25 5.14
C GLU A 64 -1.72 2.37 4.16
N LEU A 65 -2.71 2.83 3.40
CA LEU A 65 -2.54 3.96 2.49
C LEU A 65 -2.10 5.23 3.24
N ALA A 66 -2.72 5.54 4.39
CA ALA A 66 -2.34 6.69 5.20
C ALA A 66 -0.87 6.62 5.65
N GLN A 67 -0.37 5.43 6.01
CA GLN A 67 1.04 5.23 6.36
C GLN A 67 1.95 5.53 5.17
N VAL A 68 1.63 5.00 3.99
CA VAL A 68 2.40 5.24 2.76
C VAL A 68 2.43 6.74 2.43
N LEU A 69 1.28 7.42 2.44
CA LEU A 69 1.19 8.85 2.20
C LEU A 69 2.06 9.65 3.19
N PHE A 70 2.01 9.29 4.47
CA PHE A 70 2.81 9.97 5.50
C PHE A 70 4.33 9.79 5.29
N LEU A 71 4.77 8.60 4.88
CA LEU A 71 6.19 8.32 4.60
C LEU A 71 6.70 9.02 3.34
N LEU A 72 5.81 9.26 2.38
CA LEU A 72 6.13 9.99 1.15
C LEU A 72 6.29 11.50 1.37
N GLU A 73 5.83 12.03 2.51
CA GLU A 73 6.05 13.43 2.86
C GLU A 73 7.56 13.76 2.89
N PRO A 74 8.00 14.84 2.23
CA PRO A 74 9.41 15.22 2.20
C PRO A 74 10.03 15.40 3.60
N ASP A 75 9.24 15.95 4.51
CA ASP A 75 9.56 16.30 5.88
C ASP A 75 9.00 15.30 6.91
N CYS A 76 8.64 14.08 6.48
CA CYS A 76 8.15 13.03 7.37
C CYS A 76 9.07 12.87 8.61
N PRO A 77 8.57 13.10 9.83
CA PRO A 77 9.39 13.13 11.04
C PRO A 77 9.95 11.75 11.42
N LEU A 78 9.44 10.68 10.81
CA LEU A 78 9.92 9.32 11.03
C LEU A 78 11.28 9.03 10.36
N LEU A 79 11.71 9.86 9.40
CA LEU A 79 12.79 9.53 8.45
C LEU A 79 14.07 10.39 8.60
N GLY A 80 14.19 11.19 9.66
CA GLY A 80 15.25 12.20 9.81
C GLY A 80 16.55 11.73 10.49
N GLY A 81 16.64 10.48 10.95
CA GLY A 81 17.75 9.98 11.77
C GLY A 81 18.71 9.04 11.04
N MET A 82 19.74 8.57 11.75
CA MET A 82 20.56 7.45 11.29
C MET A 82 19.68 6.21 11.06
N ASN A 83 20.15 5.23 10.28
CA ASN A 83 19.38 4.01 9.99
C ASN A 83 18.77 3.35 11.24
N ALA A 84 19.54 3.20 12.32
CA ALA A 84 19.02 2.60 13.55
C ALA A 84 17.92 3.44 14.23
N GLU A 85 18.02 4.77 14.19
CA GLU A 85 17.05 5.69 14.80
C GLU A 85 15.76 5.76 13.98
N THR A 86 15.89 5.76 12.65
CA THR A 86 14.79 5.66 11.71
C THR A 86 14.03 4.35 11.93
N LEU A 87 14.73 3.20 11.98
CA LEU A 87 14.12 1.91 12.28
C LEU A 87 13.34 1.92 13.59
N ALA A 88 13.95 2.40 14.67
CA ALA A 88 13.30 2.46 15.98
C ALA A 88 12.07 3.39 15.98
N SER A 89 12.10 4.46 15.19
CA SER A 89 10.96 5.38 15.04
C SER A 89 9.81 4.74 14.27
N LEU A 90 10.13 4.03 13.18
CA LEU A 90 9.17 3.25 12.40
C LEU A 90 8.55 2.10 13.21
N GLU A 91 9.34 1.40 14.03
CA GLU A 91 8.87 0.35 14.94
C GLU A 91 7.90 0.91 15.99
N ARG A 92 8.26 2.02 16.65
CA ARG A 92 7.39 2.67 17.65
C ARG A 92 6.09 3.16 17.02
N PHE A 93 6.17 3.78 15.85
CA PHE A 93 5.00 4.22 15.11
C PHE A 93 4.08 3.05 14.78
N THR A 94 4.62 1.97 14.19
CA THR A 94 3.86 0.77 13.83
C THR A 94 3.24 0.10 15.06
N ALA A 95 3.97 0.03 16.18
CA ALA A 95 3.48 -0.57 17.43
C ALA A 95 2.34 0.22 18.09
N ALA A 96 2.21 1.51 17.78
CA ALA A 96 1.12 2.35 18.27
C ALA A 96 -0.17 2.23 17.44
N LEU A 97 -0.10 1.64 16.24
CA LEU A 97 -1.25 1.46 15.35
C LEU A 97 -2.07 0.21 15.74
N PRO A 98 -3.37 0.18 15.39
CA PRO A 98 -4.20 -0.98 15.67
C PRO A 98 -3.75 -2.19 14.86
N VAL A 99 -3.57 -3.33 15.53
CA VAL A 99 -3.23 -4.59 14.87
C VAL A 99 -4.46 -5.11 14.12
N GLN A 100 -4.27 -5.45 12.84
CA GLN A 100 -5.28 -6.13 12.03
C GLN A 100 -5.54 -7.54 12.58
N SER A 101 -6.44 -7.63 13.55
CA SER A 101 -6.88 -8.88 14.18
C SER A 101 -7.90 -9.65 13.33
N TYR A 102 -8.37 -9.06 12.23
CA TYR A 102 -9.36 -9.66 11.34
C TYR A 102 -8.67 -10.47 10.24
N ARG A 103 -8.51 -11.78 10.48
CA ARG A 103 -8.16 -12.75 9.43
C ARG A 103 -9.45 -13.23 8.78
N SER A 104 -9.83 -12.68 7.64
CA SER A 104 -10.93 -13.23 6.85
C SER A 104 -10.51 -14.54 6.17
N GLN A 105 -11.45 -15.46 5.89
CA GLN A 105 -11.13 -16.68 5.13
C GLN A 105 -10.54 -16.37 3.74
N GLY A 106 -10.98 -15.27 3.11
CA GLY A 106 -10.44 -14.79 1.83
C GLY A 106 -8.98 -14.33 1.92
N GLN A 107 -8.59 -13.63 2.99
CA GLN A 107 -7.21 -13.20 3.24
C GLN A 107 -6.27 -14.39 3.48
N VAL A 108 -6.76 -15.46 4.13
CA VAL A 108 -6.03 -16.72 4.28
C VAL A 108 -5.95 -17.49 2.95
N ALA A 109 -7.02 -17.47 2.15
CA ALA A 109 -7.08 -18.17 0.86
C ALA A 109 -6.15 -17.55 -0.19
N LEU A 110 -6.04 -16.22 -0.21
CA LEU A 110 -5.19 -15.44 -1.13
C LEU A 110 -3.82 -15.08 -0.55
N GLN A 111 -3.53 -15.47 0.70
CA GLN A 111 -2.27 -15.18 1.40
C GLN A 111 -1.85 -13.70 1.38
N GLN A 112 -2.82 -12.80 1.41
CA GLN A 112 -2.60 -11.36 1.36
C GLN A 112 -2.20 -10.87 2.76
N PHE A 113 -0.91 -10.98 3.09
CA PHE A 113 -0.31 -10.36 4.27
C PHE A 113 0.40 -9.08 3.86
N SER A 114 0.00 -7.97 4.46
CA SER A 114 0.68 -6.69 4.28
C SER A 114 2.09 -6.77 4.85
N THR A 115 3.07 -6.23 4.11
CA THR A 115 4.44 -6.13 4.60
C THR A 115 4.49 -5.14 5.78
N PRO A 116 4.95 -5.54 6.98
CA PRO A 116 5.12 -4.61 8.08
C PRO A 116 6.06 -3.46 7.70
N LEU A 117 5.68 -2.23 8.04
CA LEU A 117 6.39 -1.01 7.66
C LEU A 117 7.90 -1.02 8.00
N PRO A 118 8.36 -1.49 9.18
CA PRO A 118 9.80 -1.59 9.48
C PRO A 118 10.54 -2.56 8.53
N LEU A 119 9.89 -3.68 8.15
CA LEU A 119 10.46 -4.64 7.20
C LEU A 119 10.51 -4.07 5.79
N ALA A 120 9.48 -3.32 5.37
CA ALA A 120 9.47 -2.67 4.07
C ALA A 120 10.58 -1.63 3.94
N TRP A 121 10.85 -0.88 5.01
CA TRP A 121 11.97 0.06 5.05
C TRP A 121 13.33 -0.66 4.95
N LEU A 122 13.53 -1.75 5.70
CA LEU A 122 14.75 -2.56 5.61
C LEU A 122 14.93 -3.18 4.22
N ALA A 123 13.85 -3.66 3.60
CA ALA A 123 13.87 -4.15 2.23
C ALA A 123 14.27 -3.05 1.24
N GLY A 124 13.75 -1.83 1.42
CA GLY A 124 14.15 -0.66 0.63
C GLY A 124 15.63 -0.30 0.79
N LEU A 125 16.16 -0.34 2.01
CA LEU A 125 17.59 -0.15 2.26
C LEU A 125 18.44 -1.23 1.59
N ALA A 126 18.02 -2.49 1.68
CA ALA A 126 18.73 -3.62 1.07
C ALA A 126 18.69 -3.57 -0.46
N ALA A 127 17.55 -3.14 -1.03
CA ALA A 127 17.39 -2.93 -2.46
C ALA A 127 18.32 -1.83 -2.98
N GLY A 128 18.53 -0.76 -2.20
CA GLY A 128 19.48 0.30 -2.56
C GLY A 128 19.08 1.07 -3.83
N ALA A 129 17.77 1.17 -4.10
CA ALA A 129 17.25 1.84 -5.28
C ALA A 129 17.70 3.31 -5.37
N THR A 130 17.87 3.78 -6.59
CA THR A 130 18.34 5.13 -6.91
C THR A 130 17.45 5.79 -7.95
N ALA A 131 17.64 7.09 -8.18
CA ALA A 131 16.92 7.82 -9.23
C ALA A 131 17.19 7.29 -10.66
N ALA A 132 18.21 6.44 -10.86
CA ALA A 132 18.48 5.79 -12.13
C ALA A 132 17.64 4.52 -12.35
N ASP A 133 16.99 4.00 -11.31
CA ASP A 133 16.29 2.73 -11.34
C ASP A 133 14.85 2.84 -11.84
N LEU A 134 14.42 1.77 -12.52
CA LEU A 134 13.03 1.44 -12.76
C LEU A 134 12.68 0.26 -11.86
N VAL A 135 11.96 0.53 -10.78
CA VAL A 135 11.63 -0.45 -9.75
C VAL A 135 10.25 -1.04 -10.03
N LEU A 136 10.19 -2.37 -10.13
CA LEU A 136 8.94 -3.11 -10.22
C LEU A 136 8.53 -3.66 -8.84
N GLU A 137 7.29 -3.42 -8.47
CA GLU A 137 6.57 -4.14 -7.43
C GLU A 137 5.38 -4.86 -8.12
N PRO A 138 5.39 -6.21 -8.23
CA PRO A 138 4.40 -6.98 -9.00
C PRO A 138 3.08 -7.27 -8.25
N SER A 139 3.00 -6.99 -6.96
CA SER A 139 1.88 -7.28 -6.04
C SER A 139 1.75 -6.17 -4.98
N ALA A 140 1.53 -4.94 -5.44
CA ALA A 140 1.91 -3.73 -4.71
C ALA A 140 1.09 -3.46 -3.46
N GLY A 141 -0.09 -4.05 -3.31
CA GLY A 141 -0.98 -3.72 -2.22
C GLY A 141 -1.30 -2.22 -2.25
N ASN A 142 -1.16 -1.57 -1.10
CA ASN A 142 -1.24 -0.10 -0.98
C ASN A 142 0.11 0.61 -1.20
N GLY A 143 1.16 -0.11 -1.64
CA GLY A 143 2.47 0.46 -1.98
C GLY A 143 3.49 0.47 -0.83
N MET A 144 3.31 -0.38 0.18
CA MET A 144 4.19 -0.41 1.36
C MET A 144 5.64 -0.79 1.00
N LEU A 145 5.87 -1.65 -0.01
CA LEU A 145 7.23 -1.94 -0.50
C LEU A 145 7.75 -0.92 -1.51
N ALA A 146 6.87 -0.09 -2.09
CA ALA A 146 7.21 0.86 -3.13
C ALA A 146 7.70 2.22 -2.58
N TRP A 147 7.20 2.65 -1.41
CA TRP A 147 7.50 3.97 -0.87
C TRP A 147 9.01 4.25 -0.68
N PRO A 148 9.89 3.29 -0.29
CA PRO A 148 11.31 3.59 -0.15
C PRO A 148 11.95 3.95 -1.49
N ALA A 149 11.59 3.22 -2.56
CA ALA A 149 12.06 3.50 -3.92
C ALA A 149 11.55 4.86 -4.43
N ALA A 150 10.30 5.22 -4.09
CA ALA A 150 9.74 6.54 -4.36
C ALA A 150 10.54 7.66 -3.66
N ARG A 151 10.90 7.47 -2.38
CA ARG A 151 11.74 8.42 -1.63
C ARG A 151 13.15 8.53 -2.21
N ALA A 152 13.66 7.47 -2.81
CA ALA A 152 14.91 7.46 -3.57
C ALA A 152 14.78 8.09 -4.98
N ARG A 153 13.58 8.59 -5.35
CA ARG A 153 13.27 9.20 -6.65
C ARG A 153 13.39 8.24 -7.83
N SER A 154 13.26 6.93 -7.57
CA SER A 154 13.24 5.91 -8.61
C SER A 154 11.94 6.02 -9.41
N ARG A 155 11.97 5.59 -10.67
CA ARG A 155 10.73 5.36 -11.43
C ARG A 155 10.08 4.08 -10.94
N LEU A 156 8.75 4.04 -10.91
CA LEU A 156 8.01 2.92 -10.35
C LEU A 156 7.12 2.27 -11.40
N MET A 157 7.12 0.93 -11.41
CA MET A 157 6.10 0.10 -12.04
C MET A 157 5.39 -0.68 -10.94
N LEU A 158 4.10 -0.47 -10.75
CA LEU A 158 3.33 -1.04 -9.64
C LEU A 158 2.18 -1.85 -10.21
N ASN A 159 2.06 -3.12 -9.79
CA ASN A 159 1.00 -3.99 -10.25
C ASN A 159 0.14 -4.47 -9.07
N GLU A 160 -1.18 -4.35 -9.18
CA GLU A 160 -2.12 -4.85 -8.17
C GLU A 160 -3.44 -5.27 -8.84
N ILE A 161 -3.98 -6.43 -8.48
CA ILE A 161 -5.20 -6.97 -9.10
C ILE A 161 -6.47 -6.44 -8.43
N ASP A 162 -6.38 -6.02 -7.17
CA ASP A 162 -7.49 -5.47 -6.41
C ASP A 162 -7.79 -4.01 -6.82
N GLY A 163 -9.02 -3.76 -7.25
CA GLY A 163 -9.47 -2.46 -7.75
C GLY A 163 -9.40 -1.32 -6.73
N ASP A 164 -9.68 -1.61 -5.47
CA ASP A 164 -9.66 -0.59 -4.41
C ASP A 164 -8.21 -0.18 -4.11
N ARG A 165 -7.30 -1.15 -4.09
CA ARG A 165 -5.86 -0.90 -3.89
C ARG A 165 -5.20 -0.25 -5.10
N LEU A 166 -5.64 -0.53 -6.32
CA LEU A 166 -5.20 0.20 -7.51
C LEU A 166 -5.48 1.70 -7.41
N ALA A 167 -6.66 2.08 -6.91
CA ALA A 167 -6.98 3.48 -6.66
C ALA A 167 -6.06 4.07 -5.59
N SER A 168 -5.79 3.34 -4.50
CA SER A 168 -4.82 3.74 -3.47
C SER A 168 -3.43 4.02 -4.06
N LEU A 169 -2.95 3.16 -4.97
CA LEU A 169 -1.66 3.33 -5.64
C LEU A 169 -1.65 4.55 -6.55
N ALA A 170 -2.73 4.80 -7.29
CA ALA A 170 -2.84 5.96 -8.17
C ALA A 170 -2.81 7.28 -7.38
N ASP A 171 -3.41 7.31 -6.20
CA ASP A 171 -3.37 8.48 -5.32
C ASP A 171 -2.00 8.67 -4.64
N ALA A 172 -1.37 7.59 -4.18
CA ALA A 172 -0.07 7.67 -3.51
C ALA A 172 1.11 7.90 -4.47
N PHE A 173 1.03 7.37 -5.69
CA PHE A 173 2.12 7.37 -6.67
C PHE A 173 1.63 7.83 -8.05
N PRO A 174 1.21 9.10 -8.22
CA PRO A 174 0.63 9.59 -9.46
C PRO A 174 1.57 9.54 -10.68
N GLU A 175 2.88 9.43 -10.45
CA GLU A 175 3.91 9.31 -11.50
C GLU A 175 4.29 7.86 -11.82
N ALA A 176 3.74 6.88 -11.08
CA ALA A 176 4.04 5.46 -11.30
C ALA A 176 3.29 4.90 -12.51
N ASP A 177 3.92 3.92 -13.15
CA ASP A 177 3.28 3.08 -14.16
C ASP A 177 2.46 1.99 -13.46
N ILE A 178 1.14 2.15 -13.40
CA ILE A 178 0.25 1.26 -12.65
C ILE A 178 -0.46 0.27 -13.60
N SER A 179 -0.44 -1.02 -13.26
CA SER A 179 -1.13 -2.09 -14.00
C SER A 179 -1.93 -3.00 -13.08
N SER A 180 -2.85 -3.78 -13.66
CA SER A 180 -3.75 -4.70 -12.93
C SER A 180 -3.67 -6.15 -13.43
N HIS A 181 -2.47 -6.57 -13.82
CA HIS A 181 -2.20 -7.90 -14.35
C HIS A 181 -2.21 -8.95 -13.23
N ASP A 182 -2.50 -10.20 -13.59
CA ASP A 182 -2.17 -11.33 -12.72
C ASP A 182 -0.65 -11.39 -12.55
N ALA A 183 -0.18 -11.34 -11.30
CA ALA A 183 1.24 -11.34 -10.96
C ALA A 183 1.99 -12.58 -11.48
N GLU A 184 1.30 -13.72 -11.66
CA GLU A 184 1.90 -14.91 -12.28
C GLU A 184 2.30 -14.68 -13.75
N LEU A 185 1.64 -13.73 -14.42
CA LEU A 185 1.82 -13.41 -15.83
C LEU A 185 2.49 -12.05 -16.03
N VAL A 186 2.95 -11.39 -14.96
CA VAL A 186 3.54 -10.04 -15.06
C VAL A 186 4.73 -10.02 -16.01
N ASP A 187 5.62 -11.01 -15.99
CA ASP A 187 6.75 -11.06 -16.94
C ASP A 187 6.31 -11.09 -18.41
N ASP A 188 5.20 -11.79 -18.71
CA ASP A 188 4.63 -11.90 -20.05
C ASP A 188 3.80 -10.67 -20.47
N LEU A 189 3.24 -9.95 -19.49
CA LEU A 189 2.30 -8.84 -19.70
C LEU A 189 2.96 -7.46 -19.60
N LEU A 190 4.15 -7.36 -19.01
CA LEU A 190 4.94 -6.15 -19.02
C LEU A 190 5.32 -5.76 -20.45
N ALA A 191 5.16 -4.48 -20.77
CA ALA A 191 5.54 -3.96 -22.09
C ALA A 191 7.02 -4.24 -22.34
N VAL A 192 7.34 -4.80 -23.52
CA VAL A 192 8.68 -5.31 -23.88
C VAL A 192 9.77 -4.22 -23.80
N ASP A 193 9.38 -2.95 -23.92
CA ASP A 193 10.24 -1.77 -23.80
C ASP A 193 10.46 -1.29 -22.35
N ARG A 194 9.75 -1.86 -21.36
CA ARG A 194 9.83 -1.49 -19.94
C ARG A 194 10.45 -2.61 -19.12
N ARG A 195 11.78 -2.69 -19.16
CA ARG A 195 12.56 -3.65 -18.36
C ARG A 195 12.94 -3.03 -17.02
N PRO A 196 12.42 -3.52 -15.88
CA PRO A 196 12.83 -3.02 -14.57
C PRO A 196 14.31 -3.34 -14.32
N SER A 197 15.02 -2.42 -13.67
CA SER A 197 16.39 -2.64 -13.21
C SER A 197 16.43 -3.32 -11.84
N LEU A 198 15.33 -3.22 -11.09
CA LEU A 198 15.20 -3.73 -9.74
C LEU A 198 13.77 -4.23 -9.49
N ILE A 199 13.64 -5.35 -8.79
CA ILE A 199 12.35 -5.90 -8.38
C ILE A 199 12.35 -6.00 -6.85
N VAL A 200 11.34 -5.42 -6.21
CA VAL A 200 11.05 -5.63 -4.78
C VAL A 200 9.68 -6.28 -4.69
N MET A 201 9.56 -7.36 -3.92
CA MET A 201 8.29 -8.06 -3.79
C MET A 201 8.18 -8.79 -2.46
N ASN A 202 6.93 -8.95 -1.99
CA ASN A 202 6.56 -9.91 -0.97
C ASN A 202 5.79 -11.06 -1.65
N PRO A 203 6.48 -12.12 -2.13
CA PRO A 203 5.82 -13.16 -2.91
C PRO A 203 4.72 -13.85 -2.10
N PRO A 204 3.62 -14.31 -2.72
CA PRO A 204 2.70 -15.21 -2.05
C PRO A 204 3.43 -16.50 -1.64
N PHE A 205 3.25 -16.93 -0.39
CA PHE A 205 3.83 -18.16 0.16
C PHE A 205 3.06 -19.40 -0.32
N ALA A 206 3.30 -19.82 -1.57
CA ALA A 206 2.78 -21.05 -2.17
C ALA A 206 1.26 -21.07 -2.41
N ARG A 207 0.83 -20.52 -3.56
CA ARG A 207 -0.35 -21.00 -4.31
C ARG A 207 -0.34 -20.37 -5.69
N SER A 208 0.24 -21.10 -6.63
CA SER A 208 0.05 -20.84 -8.05
C SER A 208 -1.33 -21.36 -8.46
N TYR A 209 -2.20 -20.53 -9.02
CA TYR A 209 -3.53 -20.95 -9.50
C TYR A 209 -3.41 -22.08 -10.54
N GLY A 210 -2.25 -22.19 -11.21
CA GLY A 210 -1.90 -23.23 -12.18
C GLY A 210 -1.06 -24.42 -11.68
N ARG A 211 -0.58 -24.46 -10.43
CA ARG A 211 0.13 -25.66 -9.90
C ARG A 211 -0.40 -26.02 -8.53
N GLY A 212 -0.93 -27.24 -8.42
CA GLY A 212 -1.32 -27.85 -7.15
C GLY A 212 -0.19 -27.76 -6.11
N GLU A 213 -0.59 -27.80 -4.84
CA GLU A 213 0.23 -27.57 -3.63
C GLU A 213 1.75 -27.82 -3.79
N ASP A 214 2.51 -26.83 -4.26
CA ASP A 214 3.97 -26.90 -4.28
C ASP A 214 4.52 -26.18 -3.04
N ARG A 215 4.89 -26.97 -2.05
CA ARG A 215 5.43 -26.52 -0.76
C ARG A 215 6.83 -25.91 -0.85
N TYR A 216 7.43 -25.86 -2.05
CA TYR A 216 8.79 -25.36 -2.27
C TYR A 216 8.88 -24.09 -3.14
N ALA A 217 7.75 -23.46 -3.47
CA ALA A 217 7.72 -22.29 -4.36
C ALA A 217 8.55 -21.09 -3.86
N ALA A 218 8.73 -20.94 -2.54
CA ALA A 218 9.49 -19.83 -1.95
C ALA A 218 11.02 -20.07 -1.89
N ALA A 219 11.52 -21.22 -2.36
CA ALA A 219 12.92 -21.64 -2.20
C ALA A 219 13.69 -21.81 -3.52
N ARG A 220 13.21 -21.21 -4.63
CA ARG A 220 13.86 -21.27 -5.94
C ARG A 220 14.07 -19.90 -6.54
#